data_AF-A0AAU0LVN7-F1
#
_entry.id   AF-A0AAU0LVN7-F1
#
_cell.length_a   1.000
_cell.length_b   1.000
_cell.length_c   1.000
_cell.angle_alpha   90.00
_cell.angle_beta   90.00
_cell.angle_gamma   90.00
#
_symmetry.space_group_name_H-M   'P 1'
#
loop_
_entity.id
_entity.type
_entity.pdbx_description
1 polymer ?
#
loop_
_entity_poly.entity_id
_entity_poly.type
_entity_poly.pdbx_seq_one_letter_code
_entity_poly.pdbx_strand_id
1 'polypeptide(L)'
;MFSVTACKDFSNKVLGKGELKDTLTEKLVVKEKIPHLLNRWDSLQKNQIQFTVDSLHPVPIKQQKRELKDSLRKAFDTYPKHIYLTFDDGPLIGSAFIDSIAKEKNIKVSVFLIGKHANMSKGRKRDLARYESNPLIACYNHSYTHANNQYSRFYNNPQNAFADFEKNEKDLNLKHKIVRLPGRNIWIYDDVRKIDLKNGSSTADLLHKNGYTIYGWDVEWRLNSITGAPIQSQESTLSHIRNYMNNKSSMVPNNVVFLMHDDMFQTQKGQQELSSLIDALKKDGYQFEFMQDYPIKY
;
A
#
# COMPACT_ATOMS: atom_id res chain seq x y z
N MET A 1 78.80 22.69 37.82
CA MET A 1 78.15 23.99 38.09
C MET A 1 76.71 23.92 37.59
N PHE A 2 75.77 24.10 38.52
CA PHE A 2 74.37 24.52 38.42
C PHE A 2 73.69 24.78 37.04
N SER A 3 72.50 24.14 36.89
CA SER A 3 71.16 24.77 36.82
C SER A 3 70.46 25.16 35.48
N VAL A 4 69.39 24.42 35.17
CA VAL A 4 67.94 24.79 34.96
C VAL A 4 67.43 25.47 33.65
N THR A 5 66.36 24.85 33.10
CA THR A 5 65.21 25.31 32.24
C THR A 5 65.43 25.79 30.80
N ALA A 6 64.64 25.24 29.85
CA ALA A 6 63.28 25.75 29.52
C ALA A 6 62.60 24.95 28.37
N CYS A 7 61.30 24.69 28.51
CA CYS A 7 60.38 24.23 27.46
C CYS A 7 60.19 25.27 26.36
N LYS A 8 59.98 24.84 25.10
CA LYS A 8 59.13 25.55 24.14
C LYS A 8 58.34 24.59 23.23
N ASP A 9 57.07 24.94 23.11
CA ASP A 9 55.99 24.34 22.34
C ASP A 9 56.25 24.22 20.83
N PHE A 10 55.79 23.12 20.24
CA PHE A 10 55.39 23.07 18.84
C PHE A 10 53.87 22.92 18.75
N SER A 11 53.23 24.01 18.35
CA SER A 11 51.80 24.13 18.10
C SER A 11 51.39 23.34 16.85
N ASN A 12 50.54 22.33 17.03
CA ASN A 12 49.74 21.75 15.95
C ASN A 12 48.50 22.62 15.72
N LYS A 13 48.44 23.30 14.58
CA LYS A 13 47.23 23.97 14.08
C LYS A 13 47.18 23.84 12.56
N VAL A 14 46.53 22.79 12.05
CA VAL A 14 45.58 22.84 10.91
C VAL A 14 44.72 21.56 10.99
N LEU A 15 43.52 21.66 11.54
CA LEU A 15 42.43 20.70 11.27
C LEU A 15 41.19 21.54 10.95
N GLY A 16 40.91 21.64 9.65
CA GLY A 16 39.65 22.18 9.16
C GLY A 16 38.50 21.28 9.58
N LYS A 17 37.47 21.86 10.20
CA LYS A 17 36.17 21.24 10.43
C LYS A 17 35.48 21.05 9.07
N GLY A 18 35.74 19.93 8.41
CA GLY A 18 34.81 19.35 7.45
C GLY A 18 33.99 18.29 8.16
N GLU A 19 32.68 18.48 8.27
CA GLU A 19 31.76 17.41 8.67
C GLU A 19 31.85 16.29 7.61
N LEU A 20 32.63 15.26 7.92
CA LEU A 20 32.58 13.99 7.22
C LEU A 20 31.21 13.38 7.51
N LYS A 21 30.25 13.62 6.61
CA LYS A 21 29.04 12.80 6.56
C LYS A 21 29.44 11.38 6.26
N ASP A 22 29.44 10.55 7.30
CA ASP A 22 29.71 9.13 7.19
C ASP A 22 28.51 8.44 6.50
N THR A 23 28.60 8.45 5.17
CA THR A 23 27.61 7.83 4.28
C THR A 23 27.52 6.30 4.47
N LEU A 24 28.48 5.68 5.15
CA LEU A 24 28.45 4.25 5.49
C LEU A 24 27.62 4.01 6.75
N THR A 25 27.78 4.81 7.82
CA THR A 25 26.85 4.74 8.96
C THR A 25 25.46 5.20 8.58
N GLU A 26 25.27 6.21 7.72
CA GLU A 26 23.92 6.55 7.22
C GLU A 26 23.29 5.39 6.41
N LYS A 27 24.06 4.69 5.58
CA LYS A 27 23.57 3.50 4.84
C LYS A 27 23.30 2.29 5.75
N LEU A 28 24.08 2.11 6.83
CA LEU A 28 23.86 1.07 7.84
C LEU A 28 22.64 1.40 8.72
N VAL A 29 22.49 2.66 9.14
CA VAL A 29 21.34 3.17 9.90
C VAL A 29 20.04 3.14 9.07
N VAL A 30 20.12 3.36 7.75
CA VAL A 30 18.97 3.17 6.85
C VAL A 30 18.61 1.69 6.69
N LYS A 31 19.59 0.77 6.73
CA LYS A 31 19.35 -0.68 6.74
C LYS A 31 18.75 -1.17 8.07
N GLU A 32 19.02 -0.50 9.19
CA GLU A 32 18.48 -0.83 10.51
C GLU A 32 17.03 -0.37 10.75
N LYS A 33 16.44 0.42 9.85
CA LYS A 33 15.08 0.96 10.01
C LYS A 33 13.93 0.01 9.66
N ILE A 34 14.23 -1.22 9.20
CA ILE A 34 13.17 -2.23 9.04
C ILE A 34 12.98 -2.92 10.40
N PRO A 35 11.76 -2.94 10.95
CA PRO A 35 11.52 -3.56 12.24
C PRO A 35 11.94 -5.04 12.27
N HIS A 36 12.52 -5.46 13.40
CA HIS A 36 13.12 -6.79 13.56
C HIS A 36 12.14 -7.94 13.26
N LEU A 37 10.84 -7.76 13.51
CA LEU A 37 9.83 -8.79 13.29
C LEU A 37 9.54 -9.01 11.80
N LEU A 38 9.33 -7.96 11.00
CA LEU A 38 9.16 -8.03 9.56
C LEU A 38 10.39 -8.65 8.87
N ASN A 39 11.61 -8.24 9.25
CA ASN A 39 12.84 -8.82 8.70
C ASN A 39 12.91 -10.34 8.91
N ARG A 40 12.54 -10.80 10.11
CA ARG A 40 12.56 -12.22 10.45
C ARG A 40 11.46 -12.99 9.71
N TRP A 41 10.29 -12.38 9.52
CA TRP A 41 9.22 -12.93 8.69
C TRP A 41 9.66 -13.09 7.23
N ASP A 42 10.23 -12.05 6.63
CA ASP A 42 10.70 -12.09 5.25
C ASP A 42 11.81 -13.11 5.04
N SER A 43 12.76 -13.17 5.99
CA SER A 43 13.83 -14.16 5.97
C SER A 43 13.27 -15.59 6.00
N LEU A 44 12.21 -15.82 6.77
CA LEU A 44 11.52 -17.11 6.80
C LEU A 44 10.85 -17.43 5.45
N GLN A 45 10.11 -16.48 4.86
CA GLN A 45 9.42 -16.68 3.58
C GLN A 45 10.39 -16.91 2.42
N LYS A 46 11.54 -16.21 2.43
CA LYS A 46 12.60 -16.32 1.42
C LYS A 46 13.54 -17.51 1.66
N ASN A 47 13.28 -18.37 2.66
CA ASN A 47 14.13 -19.48 3.08
C ASN A 47 15.59 -19.06 3.38
N GLN A 48 15.78 -17.88 3.96
CA GLN A 48 17.09 -17.33 4.32
C GLN A 48 17.52 -17.68 5.76
N ILE A 49 16.66 -18.34 6.53
CA ILE A 49 16.95 -18.81 7.88
C ILE A 49 17.56 -20.21 7.82
N GLN A 50 18.76 -20.36 8.37
CA GLN A 50 19.40 -21.66 8.55
C GLN A 50 18.85 -22.35 9.80
N PHE A 51 18.39 -23.60 9.64
CA PHE A 51 17.91 -24.44 10.72
C PHE A 51 18.90 -25.58 10.95
N THR A 52 19.14 -25.93 12.21
CA THR A 52 20.02 -27.03 12.61
C THR A 52 19.21 -28.09 13.34
N VAL A 53 19.54 -29.36 13.14
CA VAL A 53 18.92 -30.47 13.87
C VAL A 53 19.88 -30.89 14.98
N ASP A 54 19.44 -30.78 16.23
CA ASP A 54 20.19 -31.30 17.37
C ASP A 54 20.22 -32.83 17.31
N SER A 55 21.40 -33.42 17.56
CA SER A 55 21.60 -34.87 17.55
C SER A 55 21.00 -35.55 18.79
N LEU A 56 20.89 -34.85 19.92
CA LEU A 56 20.34 -35.40 21.17
C LEU A 56 18.80 -35.32 21.21
N HIS A 57 18.24 -34.26 20.63
CA HIS A 57 16.80 -34.00 20.60
C HIS A 57 16.36 -33.57 19.18
N PRO A 58 16.28 -34.51 18.22
CA PRO A 58 16.04 -34.17 16.83
C PRO A 58 14.62 -33.63 16.61
N VAL A 59 14.53 -32.33 16.28
CA VAL A 59 13.29 -31.72 15.76
C VAL A 59 13.43 -31.57 14.24
N PRO A 60 12.53 -32.17 13.43
CA PRO A 60 12.60 -32.04 11.97
C PRO A 60 12.53 -30.57 11.52
N ILE A 61 13.33 -30.19 10.51
CA ILE A 61 13.37 -28.80 9.98
C ILE A 61 11.96 -28.30 9.58
N LYS A 62 11.12 -29.18 9.03
CA LYS A 62 9.72 -28.85 8.69
C LYS A 62 8.92 -28.41 9.92
N GLN A 63 9.13 -29.07 11.06
CA GLN A 63 8.50 -28.71 12.32
C GLN A 63 9.06 -27.40 12.86
N GLN A 64 10.38 -27.21 12.85
CA GLN A 64 11.02 -25.95 13.26
C GLN A 64 10.51 -24.74 12.47
N LYS A 65 10.38 -24.88 11.13
CA LYS A 65 9.81 -23.85 10.27
C LYS A 65 8.36 -23.52 10.64
N ARG A 66 7.54 -24.52 10.95
CA ARG A 66 6.14 -24.33 11.38
C ARG A 66 6.08 -23.60 12.72
N GLU A 67 6.85 -24.05 13.70
CA GLU A 67 6.90 -23.44 15.04
C GLU A 67 7.37 -21.99 14.97
N LEU A 68 8.40 -21.69 14.17
CA LEU A 68 8.84 -20.31 13.95
C LEU A 68 7.76 -19.47 13.27
N LYS A 69 7.10 -19.99 12.23
CA LYS A 69 5.99 -19.29 11.56
C LYS A 69 4.86 -18.95 12.55
N ASP A 70 4.48 -19.90 13.39
CA ASP A 70 3.41 -19.71 14.38
C ASP A 70 3.82 -18.73 15.49
N SER A 71 5.09 -18.77 15.92
CA SER A 71 5.64 -17.79 16.87
C SER A 71 5.62 -16.37 16.29
N LEU A 72 6.05 -16.18 15.04
CA LEU A 72 6.03 -14.86 14.39
C LEU A 72 4.60 -14.35 14.18
N ARG A 73 3.65 -15.22 13.83
CA ARG A 73 2.22 -14.86 13.75
C ARG A 73 1.69 -14.32 15.08
N LYS A 74 1.96 -15.04 16.18
CA LYS A 74 1.59 -14.60 17.54
C LYS A 74 2.23 -13.26 17.90
N ALA A 75 3.48 -13.04 17.50
CA ALA A 75 4.13 -11.75 17.70
C ALA A 75 3.43 -10.62 16.93
N PHE A 76 3.08 -10.83 15.66
CA PHE A 76 2.30 -9.85 14.90
C PHE A 76 0.90 -9.60 15.47
N ASP A 77 0.27 -10.59 16.09
CA ASP A 77 -1.05 -10.43 16.72
C ASP A 77 -1.05 -9.43 17.89
N THR A 78 0.13 -9.07 18.42
CA THR A 78 0.27 -8.01 19.44
C THR A 78 0.23 -6.59 18.88
N TYR A 79 0.28 -6.44 17.56
CA TYR A 79 0.26 -5.15 16.88
C TYR A 79 -1.10 -4.87 16.22
N PRO A 80 -1.45 -3.59 15.99
CA PRO A 80 -2.69 -3.22 15.31
C PRO A 80 -2.90 -3.90 13.95
N LYS A 81 -4.17 -4.08 13.59
CA LYS A 81 -4.63 -4.57 12.29
C LYS A 81 -4.96 -3.38 11.40
N HIS A 82 -4.31 -3.24 10.25
CA HIS A 82 -4.55 -2.13 9.32
C HIS A 82 -5.33 -2.58 8.10
N ILE A 83 -6.37 -1.82 7.76
CA ILE A 83 -7.11 -1.99 6.52
C ILE A 83 -7.11 -0.70 5.71
N TYR A 84 -6.87 -0.86 4.42
CA TYR A 84 -6.86 0.22 3.45
C TYR A 84 -8.05 0.01 2.54
N LEU A 85 -9.15 0.71 2.82
CA LEU A 85 -10.33 0.69 1.96
C LEU A 85 -10.03 1.50 0.71
N THR A 86 -10.02 0.82 -0.44
CA THR A 86 -9.72 1.45 -1.73
C THR A 86 -10.89 1.30 -2.68
N PHE A 87 -11.29 2.41 -3.30
CA PHE A 87 -12.39 2.46 -4.26
C PHE A 87 -11.86 2.94 -5.61
N ASP A 88 -11.91 2.06 -6.61
CA ASP A 88 -11.50 2.37 -7.97
C ASP A 88 -12.68 2.95 -8.77
N ASP A 89 -12.34 3.53 -9.91
CA ASP A 89 -13.23 4.03 -10.95
C ASP A 89 -14.03 5.31 -10.65
N GLY A 90 -13.90 5.87 -9.45
CA GLY A 90 -14.58 7.11 -9.10
C GLY A 90 -14.09 8.34 -9.88
N PRO A 91 -14.79 9.48 -9.80
CA PRO A 91 -16.09 9.61 -9.16
C PRO A 91 -17.22 9.10 -10.08
N LEU A 92 -18.12 8.27 -9.53
CA LEU A 92 -19.36 7.79 -10.17
C LEU A 92 -20.56 8.01 -9.22
N ILE A 93 -21.66 7.28 -9.38
CA ILE A 93 -22.89 7.52 -8.60
C ILE A 93 -22.69 7.15 -7.12
N GLY A 94 -21.89 6.12 -6.84
CA GLY A 94 -21.58 5.70 -5.49
C GLY A 94 -20.72 6.70 -4.71
N SER A 95 -20.03 7.62 -5.40
CA SER A 95 -19.11 8.56 -4.75
C SER A 95 -19.74 9.38 -3.63
N ALA A 96 -20.99 9.81 -3.83
CA ALA A 96 -21.72 10.57 -2.83
C ALA A 96 -21.92 9.76 -1.54
N PHE A 97 -22.19 8.45 -1.64
CA PHE A 97 -22.33 7.58 -0.48
C PHE A 97 -20.97 7.26 0.16
N ILE A 98 -19.93 7.03 -0.64
CA ILE A 98 -18.57 6.80 -0.13
C ILE A 98 -18.11 8.01 0.70
N ASP A 99 -18.39 9.24 0.24
CA ASP A 99 -18.13 10.45 1.03
C ASP A 99 -18.90 10.48 2.35
N SER A 100 -20.21 10.19 2.31
CA SER A 100 -21.05 10.23 3.51
C SER A 100 -20.66 9.16 4.52
N ILE A 101 -20.38 7.93 4.08
CA ILE A 101 -20.07 6.82 4.99
C ILE A 101 -18.71 6.99 5.65
N ALA A 102 -17.73 7.58 4.95
CA ALA A 102 -16.44 7.93 5.54
C ALA A 102 -16.62 8.90 6.74
N LYS A 103 -17.44 9.94 6.56
CA LYS A 103 -17.80 10.91 7.61
C LYS A 103 -18.59 10.27 8.74
N GLU A 104 -19.67 9.57 8.42
CA GLU A 104 -20.56 8.94 9.39
C GLU A 104 -19.82 7.94 10.28
N LYS A 105 -18.97 7.10 9.67
CA LYS A 105 -18.22 6.08 10.39
C LYS A 105 -16.88 6.59 10.92
N ASN A 106 -16.50 7.83 10.61
CA ASN A 106 -15.20 8.42 10.94
C ASN A 106 -14.03 7.48 10.59
N ILE A 107 -13.95 7.09 9.32
CA ILE A 107 -12.91 6.19 8.80
C ILE A 107 -12.16 6.83 7.64
N LYS A 108 -10.85 6.54 7.53
CA LYS A 108 -10.05 6.94 6.38
C LYS A 108 -10.35 6.03 5.19
N VAL A 109 -10.48 6.64 4.00
CA VAL A 109 -10.77 5.96 2.74
C VAL A 109 -9.85 6.49 1.63
N SER A 110 -9.45 5.61 0.73
CA SER A 110 -8.63 5.94 -0.45
C SER A 110 -9.45 5.76 -1.73
N VAL A 111 -9.49 6.77 -2.60
CA VAL A 111 -10.22 6.69 -3.88
C VAL A 111 -9.23 6.82 -5.05
N PHE A 112 -9.27 5.89 -5.98
CA PHE A 112 -8.45 5.89 -7.20
C PHE A 112 -9.31 6.37 -8.36
N LEU A 113 -9.04 7.59 -8.83
CA LEU A 113 -9.96 8.34 -9.66
C LEU A 113 -9.60 8.29 -11.15
N ILE A 114 -10.64 8.20 -11.99
CA ILE A 114 -10.58 8.31 -13.45
C ILE A 114 -10.97 9.73 -13.88
N GLY A 115 -10.07 10.41 -14.57
CA GLY A 115 -10.29 11.81 -14.99
C GLY A 115 -11.41 11.98 -16.00
N LYS A 116 -11.63 11.01 -16.89
CA LYS A 116 -12.83 11.01 -17.75
C LYS A 116 -14.13 11.02 -16.93
N HIS A 117 -14.20 10.25 -15.84
CA HIS A 117 -15.39 10.20 -15.00
C HIS A 117 -15.59 11.51 -14.24
N ALA A 118 -14.53 12.07 -13.65
CA ALA A 118 -14.59 13.38 -12.99
C ALA A 118 -15.11 14.50 -13.90
N ASN A 119 -14.79 14.45 -15.20
CA ASN A 119 -15.20 15.47 -16.16
C ASN A 119 -16.51 15.18 -16.88
N MET A 120 -17.15 14.02 -16.67
CA MET A 120 -18.32 13.62 -17.47
C MET A 120 -19.56 14.48 -17.21
N SER A 121 -19.67 15.13 -16.04
CA SER A 121 -20.81 15.99 -15.70
C SER A 121 -20.51 16.96 -14.57
N LYS A 122 -21.36 17.98 -14.40
CA LYS A 122 -21.34 18.86 -13.22
C LYS A 122 -21.58 18.08 -11.92
N GLY A 123 -22.33 16.97 -11.97
CA GLY A 123 -22.55 16.09 -10.83
C GLY A 123 -21.23 15.49 -10.33
N ARG A 124 -20.47 14.87 -11.23
CA ARG A 124 -19.18 14.26 -10.92
C ARG A 124 -18.12 15.24 -10.46
N LYS A 125 -18.11 16.46 -11.00
CA LYS A 125 -17.26 17.54 -10.47
C LYS A 125 -17.58 17.91 -9.02
N ARG A 126 -18.87 17.86 -8.63
CA ARG A 126 -19.28 18.06 -7.23
C ARG A 126 -18.89 16.87 -6.35
N ASP A 127 -18.98 15.64 -6.86
CA ASP A 127 -18.48 14.45 -6.16
C ASP A 127 -16.98 14.56 -5.87
N LEU A 128 -16.18 14.96 -6.87
CA LEU A 128 -14.74 15.23 -6.69
C LEU A 128 -14.47 16.31 -5.63
N ALA A 129 -15.15 17.46 -5.72
CA ALA A 129 -14.96 18.55 -4.76
C ALA A 129 -15.35 18.14 -3.31
N ARG A 130 -16.31 17.22 -3.15
CA ARG A 130 -16.62 16.64 -1.84
C ARG A 130 -15.47 15.80 -1.30
N TYR A 131 -14.87 14.95 -2.13
CA TYR A 131 -13.69 14.19 -1.73
C TYR A 131 -12.52 15.09 -1.35
N GLU A 132 -12.22 16.12 -2.15
CA GLU A 132 -11.11 17.05 -1.90
C GLU A 132 -11.28 17.85 -0.59
N SER A 133 -12.52 18.10 -0.17
CA SER A 133 -12.84 18.82 1.08
C SER A 133 -13.02 17.90 2.29
N ASN A 134 -13.02 16.58 2.10
CA ASN A 134 -13.20 15.62 3.18
C ASN A 134 -11.84 15.13 3.71
N PRO A 135 -11.45 15.45 4.96
CA PRO A 135 -10.16 15.05 5.52
C PRO A 135 -10.03 13.54 5.76
N LEU A 136 -11.13 12.78 5.63
CA LEU A 136 -11.17 11.33 5.74
C LEU A 136 -11.02 10.62 4.38
N ILE A 137 -10.82 11.37 3.30
CA ILE A 137 -10.66 10.82 1.95
C ILE A 137 -9.36 11.31 1.31
N ALA A 138 -8.59 10.38 0.76
CA ALA A 138 -7.43 10.69 -0.05
C ALA A 138 -7.65 10.26 -1.50
N CYS A 139 -7.36 11.19 -2.43
CA CYS A 139 -7.56 11.00 -3.87
C CYS A 139 -6.26 10.60 -4.56
N TYR A 140 -6.30 9.51 -5.32
CA TYR A 140 -5.17 8.90 -6.02
C TYR A 140 -5.48 8.64 -7.49
N ASN A 141 -4.46 8.27 -8.25
CA ASN A 141 -4.53 8.27 -9.70
C ASN A 141 -4.87 6.89 -10.28
N HIS A 142 -5.96 6.80 -11.07
CA HIS A 142 -6.36 5.59 -11.78
C HIS A 142 -6.33 5.72 -13.31
N SER A 143 -5.41 6.55 -13.82
CA SER A 143 -5.35 7.00 -15.23
C SER A 143 -6.55 7.88 -15.64
N TYR A 144 -6.40 8.60 -16.74
CA TYR A 144 -7.43 9.48 -17.26
C TYR A 144 -8.50 8.70 -18.02
N THR A 145 -8.11 7.68 -18.80
CA THR A 145 -9.03 6.94 -19.69
C THR A 145 -9.44 5.57 -19.19
N HIS A 146 -8.82 5.05 -18.13
CA HIS A 146 -8.99 3.68 -17.69
C HIS A 146 -8.76 2.66 -18.82
N ALA A 147 -7.71 2.91 -19.61
CA ALA A 147 -7.40 2.16 -20.83
C ALA A 147 -8.52 2.11 -21.89
N ASN A 148 -9.64 2.83 -21.72
CA ASN A 148 -10.91 2.63 -22.42
C ASN A 148 -11.31 1.14 -22.50
N ASN A 149 -11.04 0.38 -21.43
CA ASN A 149 -11.23 -1.08 -21.35
C ASN A 149 -10.44 -1.90 -22.42
N GLN A 150 -9.45 -1.31 -23.08
CA GLN A 150 -8.57 -1.96 -24.06
C GLN A 150 -7.17 -2.19 -23.47
N TYR A 151 -7.10 -2.91 -22.34
CA TYR A 151 -5.87 -3.03 -21.54
C TYR A 151 -4.65 -3.53 -22.33
N SER A 152 -4.83 -4.50 -23.24
CA SER A 152 -3.72 -5.00 -24.07
C SER A 152 -3.13 -3.90 -24.94
N ARG A 153 -3.99 -3.16 -25.67
CA ARG A 153 -3.58 -2.05 -26.52
C ARG A 153 -2.97 -0.91 -25.72
N PHE A 154 -3.58 -0.59 -24.58
CA PHE A 154 -3.13 0.49 -23.71
C PHE A 154 -1.72 0.23 -23.18
N TYR A 155 -1.47 -0.94 -22.59
CA TYR A 155 -0.19 -1.24 -21.97
C TYR A 155 0.92 -1.67 -22.95
N ASN A 156 0.57 -2.01 -24.20
CA ASN A 156 1.55 -2.24 -25.26
C ASN A 156 2.29 -0.96 -25.69
N ASN A 157 1.83 0.23 -25.28
CA ASN A 157 2.55 1.49 -25.46
C ASN A 157 2.73 2.19 -24.09
N PRO A 158 3.81 1.88 -23.37
CA PRO A 158 4.06 2.42 -22.03
C PRO A 158 4.12 3.95 -21.97
N GLN A 159 4.60 4.60 -23.03
CA GLN A 159 4.69 6.07 -23.11
C GLN A 159 3.30 6.70 -23.18
N ASN A 160 2.42 6.16 -24.02
CA ASN A 160 1.03 6.63 -24.09
C ASN A 160 0.28 6.35 -22.78
N ALA A 161 0.47 5.16 -22.19
CA ALA A 161 -0.13 4.84 -20.91
C ALA A 161 0.36 5.78 -19.79
N PHE A 162 1.67 6.05 -19.73
CA PHE A 162 2.24 7.01 -18.80
C PHE A 162 1.68 8.43 -18.98
N ALA A 163 1.59 8.91 -20.22
CA ALA A 163 0.99 10.21 -20.52
C ALA A 163 -0.49 10.30 -20.08
N ASP A 164 -1.21 9.18 -20.12
CA ASP A 164 -2.59 9.07 -19.63
C ASP A 164 -2.66 9.27 -18.10
N PHE A 165 -1.74 8.68 -17.34
CA PHE A 165 -1.60 8.93 -15.89
C PHE A 165 -1.16 10.36 -15.57
N GLU A 166 -0.18 10.90 -16.29
CA GLU A 166 0.26 12.29 -16.09
C GLU A 166 -0.86 13.28 -16.39
N LYS A 167 -1.65 13.02 -17.44
CA LYS A 167 -2.83 13.84 -17.74
C LYS A 167 -3.78 13.82 -16.55
N ASN A 168 -4.07 12.65 -16.00
CA ASN A 168 -5.01 12.51 -14.88
C ASN A 168 -4.54 13.25 -13.63
N GLU A 169 -3.25 13.14 -13.30
CA GLU A 169 -2.65 13.85 -12.17
C GLU A 169 -2.83 15.37 -12.31
N LYS A 170 -2.51 15.92 -13.50
CA LYS A 170 -2.62 17.35 -13.79
C LYS A 170 -4.07 17.82 -13.79
N ASP A 171 -4.95 17.06 -14.43
CA ASP A 171 -6.36 17.40 -14.64
C ASP A 171 -7.15 17.40 -13.33
N LEU A 172 -6.88 16.44 -12.45
CA LEU A 172 -7.51 16.32 -11.14
C LEU A 172 -6.70 16.95 -10.00
N ASN A 173 -5.57 17.61 -10.30
CA ASN A 173 -4.70 18.25 -9.32
C ASN A 173 -4.30 17.34 -8.14
N LEU A 174 -4.05 16.05 -8.43
CA LEU A 174 -3.79 15.02 -7.42
C LEU A 174 -2.51 15.31 -6.64
N LYS A 175 -2.55 15.13 -5.32
CA LYS A 175 -1.48 15.56 -4.40
C LYS A 175 -0.39 14.52 -4.18
N HIS A 176 -0.68 13.26 -4.50
CA HIS A 176 0.22 12.14 -4.27
C HIS A 176 0.55 11.46 -5.58
N LYS A 177 1.83 11.13 -5.77
CA LYS A 177 2.27 10.22 -6.82
C LYS A 177 2.00 8.77 -6.45
N ILE A 178 0.76 8.45 -6.14
CA ILE A 178 0.28 7.09 -5.85
C ILE A 178 -0.71 6.71 -6.94
N VAL A 179 -0.47 5.57 -7.57
CA VAL A 179 -1.26 5.08 -8.70
C VAL A 179 -1.69 3.64 -8.48
N ARG A 180 -2.81 3.29 -9.11
CA ARG A 180 -3.19 1.90 -9.36
C ARG A 180 -3.45 1.74 -10.85
N LEU A 181 -2.92 0.68 -11.44
CA LEU A 181 -3.04 0.45 -12.87
C LEU A 181 -4.39 -0.21 -13.20
N PRO A 182 -5.18 0.36 -14.13
CA PRO A 182 -6.42 -0.24 -14.63
C PRO A 182 -6.28 -1.74 -14.93
N GLY A 183 -7.03 -2.56 -14.19
CA GLY A 183 -7.05 -4.02 -14.35
C GLY A 183 -5.71 -4.73 -14.08
N ARG A 184 -4.80 -4.17 -13.29
CA ARG A 184 -3.52 -4.81 -12.92
C ARG A 184 -3.28 -4.78 -11.43
N ASN A 185 -3.07 -5.96 -10.83
CA ASN A 185 -2.65 -6.12 -9.45
C ASN A 185 -1.11 -6.09 -9.35
N ILE A 186 -0.55 -4.91 -9.62
CA ILE A 186 0.90 -4.66 -9.59
C ILE A 186 1.28 -3.91 -8.32
N TRP A 187 2.40 -4.28 -7.72
CA TRP A 187 2.98 -3.60 -6.56
C TRP A 187 4.41 -3.18 -6.87
N ILE A 188 4.69 -1.88 -6.82
CA ILE A 188 6.05 -1.32 -6.90
C ILE A 188 6.16 -0.17 -5.92
N TYR A 189 6.87 -0.42 -4.81
CA TYR A 189 7.12 0.53 -3.73
C TYR A 189 8.36 0.08 -2.95
N ASP A 190 9.12 1.01 -2.34
CA ASP A 190 10.39 0.69 -1.67
C ASP A 190 11.28 -0.25 -2.52
N ASP A 191 11.60 -1.43 -1.99
CA ASP A 191 12.32 -2.53 -2.65
C ASP A 191 11.38 -3.66 -3.16
N VAL A 192 10.06 -3.49 -3.01
CA VAL A 192 9.04 -4.45 -3.42
C VAL A 192 8.72 -4.28 -4.90
N ARG A 193 8.75 -5.40 -5.63
CA ARG A 193 8.27 -5.49 -7.01
C ARG A 193 7.52 -6.81 -7.23
N LYS A 194 6.21 -6.72 -7.44
CA LYS A 194 5.32 -7.85 -7.77
C LYS A 194 4.47 -7.51 -8.97
N ILE A 195 4.58 -8.33 -10.02
CA ILE A 195 3.85 -8.17 -11.27
C ILE A 195 2.89 -9.36 -11.45
N ASP A 196 1.62 -9.09 -11.74
CA ASP A 196 0.63 -10.12 -12.06
C ASP A 196 0.71 -10.55 -13.54
N LEU A 197 0.60 -9.59 -14.45
CA LEU A 197 0.59 -9.76 -15.91
C LEU A 197 1.71 -8.94 -16.53
N LYS A 198 2.49 -9.58 -17.41
CA LYS A 198 3.69 -8.98 -18.01
C LYS A 198 3.41 -7.68 -18.79
N ASN A 199 2.25 -7.55 -19.43
CA ASN A 199 1.97 -6.38 -20.27
C ASN A 199 1.91 -5.06 -19.48
N GLY A 200 1.51 -5.07 -18.20
CA GLY A 200 1.50 -3.86 -17.36
C GLY A 200 2.89 -3.45 -16.85
N SER A 201 3.87 -4.35 -16.88
CA SER A 201 5.18 -4.17 -16.25
C SER A 201 5.91 -2.92 -16.74
N SER A 202 6.06 -2.76 -18.05
CA SER A 202 6.84 -1.65 -18.61
C SER A 202 6.22 -0.28 -18.30
N THR A 203 4.90 -0.22 -18.22
CA THR A 203 4.19 1.01 -17.79
C THR A 203 4.42 1.27 -16.31
N ALA A 204 4.30 0.24 -15.46
CA ALA A 204 4.56 0.37 -14.03
C ALA A 204 6.01 0.77 -13.73
N ASP A 205 6.99 0.20 -14.43
CA ASP A 205 8.41 0.55 -14.29
C ASP A 205 8.66 2.01 -14.73
N LEU A 206 8.01 2.47 -15.81
CA LEU A 206 8.09 3.86 -16.27
C LEU A 206 7.46 4.84 -15.27
N LEU A 207 6.29 4.52 -14.71
CA LEU A 207 5.67 5.29 -13.63
C LEU A 207 6.60 5.35 -12.42
N HIS A 208 7.13 4.21 -11.98
CA HIS A 208 8.01 4.16 -10.81
C HIS A 208 9.26 5.02 -10.98
N LYS A 209 9.91 4.94 -12.16
CA LYS A 209 11.06 5.79 -12.50
C LYS A 209 10.75 7.29 -12.43
N ASN A 210 9.48 7.69 -12.60
CA ASN A 210 9.01 9.08 -12.52
C ASN A 210 8.44 9.45 -11.13
N GLY A 211 8.78 8.67 -10.11
CA GLY A 211 8.47 8.96 -8.71
C GLY A 211 7.09 8.49 -8.26
N TYR A 212 6.42 7.63 -9.03
CA TYR A 212 5.16 7.03 -8.62
C TYR A 212 5.37 5.77 -7.77
N THR A 213 4.50 5.62 -6.77
CA THR A 213 4.31 4.38 -6.04
C THR A 213 3.09 3.66 -6.58
N ILE A 214 3.22 2.36 -6.84
CA ILE A 214 2.19 1.54 -7.47
C ILE A 214 1.66 0.52 -6.46
N TYR A 215 0.36 0.56 -6.20
CA TYR A 215 -0.29 -0.34 -5.25
C TYR A 215 -1.40 -1.16 -5.90
N GLY A 216 -1.31 -2.48 -5.73
CA GLY A 216 -2.35 -3.44 -6.07
C GLY A 216 -3.32 -3.63 -4.92
N TRP A 217 -3.80 -4.86 -4.73
CA TRP A 217 -4.71 -5.24 -3.65
C TRP A 217 -4.46 -6.67 -3.16
N ASP A 218 -4.80 -6.94 -1.89
CA ASP A 218 -4.74 -8.27 -1.27
C ASP A 218 -6.09 -8.99 -1.42
N VAL A 219 -7.18 -8.26 -1.17
CA VAL A 219 -8.55 -8.75 -1.26
C VAL A 219 -9.34 -7.85 -2.20
N GLU A 220 -10.25 -8.44 -2.97
CA GLU A 220 -11.11 -7.75 -3.92
C GLU A 220 -12.56 -8.17 -3.67
N TRP A 221 -13.45 -7.19 -3.56
CA TRP A 221 -14.89 -7.46 -3.62
C TRP A 221 -15.33 -7.47 -5.09
N ARG A 222 -15.34 -8.67 -5.66
CA ARG A 222 -15.49 -8.83 -7.11
C ARG A 222 -16.89 -8.46 -7.59
N LEU A 223 -16.93 -7.76 -8.71
CA LEU A 223 -18.15 -7.47 -9.46
C LEU A 223 -18.34 -8.45 -10.61
N ASN A 224 -19.60 -8.76 -10.89
CA ASN A 224 -19.98 -9.32 -12.17
C ASN A 224 -19.89 -8.20 -13.21
N SER A 225 -19.03 -8.37 -14.21
CA SER A 225 -18.75 -7.34 -15.22
C SER A 225 -19.93 -7.02 -16.14
N ILE A 226 -20.98 -7.85 -16.14
CA ILE A 226 -22.19 -7.68 -16.97
C ILE A 226 -23.29 -7.01 -16.15
N THR A 227 -23.51 -7.46 -14.91
CA THR A 227 -24.63 -7.00 -14.08
C THR A 227 -24.28 -5.91 -13.09
N GLY A 228 -23.00 -5.66 -12.83
CA GLY A 228 -22.55 -4.71 -11.80
C GLY A 228 -22.87 -5.17 -10.37
N ALA A 229 -23.36 -6.40 -10.19
CA ALA A 229 -23.66 -6.96 -8.87
C ALA A 229 -22.42 -7.65 -8.27
N PRO A 230 -22.23 -7.60 -6.93
CA PRO A 230 -21.18 -8.38 -6.27
C PRO A 230 -21.32 -9.88 -6.56
N ILE A 231 -20.21 -10.53 -6.89
CA ILE A 231 -20.16 -12.00 -7.09
C ILE A 231 -20.19 -12.72 -5.74
N GLN A 232 -19.56 -12.11 -4.73
CA GLN A 232 -19.39 -12.68 -3.39
C GLN A 232 -20.26 -11.92 -2.40
N SER A 233 -20.83 -12.66 -1.43
CA SER A 233 -21.56 -12.06 -0.33
C SER A 233 -20.62 -11.23 0.57
N GLN A 234 -21.20 -10.28 1.28
CA GLN A 234 -20.50 -9.45 2.25
C GLN A 234 -19.75 -10.29 3.30
N GLU A 235 -20.35 -11.37 3.79
CA GLU A 235 -19.77 -12.26 4.80
C GLU A 235 -18.58 -13.04 4.27
N SER A 236 -18.66 -13.51 3.02
CA SER A 236 -17.54 -14.19 2.35
C SER A 236 -16.35 -13.25 2.20
N THR A 237 -16.59 -12.01 1.76
CA THR A 237 -15.55 -10.97 1.64
C THR A 237 -14.91 -10.64 2.98
N LEU A 238 -15.72 -10.46 4.04
CA LEU A 238 -15.22 -10.22 5.39
C LEU A 238 -14.38 -11.40 5.91
N SER A 239 -14.80 -12.64 5.65
CA SER A 239 -14.03 -13.84 5.98
C SER A 239 -12.67 -13.86 5.27
N HIS A 240 -12.61 -13.47 3.99
CA HIS A 240 -11.34 -13.37 3.26
C HIS A 240 -10.40 -12.32 3.87
N ILE A 241 -10.91 -11.14 4.24
CA ILE A 241 -10.10 -10.11 4.92
C ILE A 241 -9.53 -10.66 6.22
N ARG A 242 -10.37 -11.29 7.06
CA ARG A 242 -9.94 -11.94 8.31
C ARG A 242 -8.88 -13.01 8.07
N ASN A 243 -9.04 -13.83 7.04
CA ASN A 243 -8.07 -14.87 6.70
C ASN A 243 -6.72 -14.30 6.30
N TYR A 244 -6.69 -13.23 5.50
CA TYR A 244 -5.44 -12.54 5.15
C TYR A 244 -4.74 -11.97 6.38
N MET A 245 -5.51 -11.31 7.24
CA MET A 245 -5.02 -10.71 8.48
C MET A 245 -4.48 -11.76 9.47
N ASN A 246 -5.24 -12.83 9.72
CA ASN A 246 -4.86 -13.87 10.68
C ASN A 246 -3.66 -14.69 10.19
N ASN A 247 -3.64 -15.04 8.90
CA ASN A 247 -2.57 -15.87 8.34
C ASN A 247 -1.29 -15.10 8.02
N LYS A 248 -1.32 -13.76 8.10
CA LYS A 248 -0.24 -12.85 7.69
C LYS A 248 0.14 -13.05 6.23
N SER A 249 -0.87 -13.21 5.37
CA SER A 249 -0.67 -13.60 3.95
C SER A 249 -0.85 -12.45 2.97
N SER A 250 -1.12 -11.23 3.44
CA SER A 250 -1.06 -10.03 2.63
C SER A 250 0.37 -9.68 2.26
N MET A 251 0.54 -8.70 1.36
CA MET A 251 1.87 -8.22 0.93
C MET A 251 2.78 -7.84 2.10
N VAL A 252 2.23 -7.24 3.16
CA VAL A 252 2.93 -6.98 4.43
C VAL A 252 2.04 -7.46 5.59
N PRO A 253 2.56 -8.26 6.53
CA PRO A 253 1.82 -8.67 7.72
C PRO A 253 1.09 -7.50 8.41
N ASN A 254 -0.10 -7.77 8.94
CA ASN A 254 -0.99 -6.78 9.57
C ASN A 254 -1.50 -5.64 8.68
N ASN A 255 -1.27 -5.67 7.38
CA ASN A 255 -1.78 -4.68 6.43
C ASN A 255 -2.61 -5.38 5.37
N VAL A 256 -3.89 -5.02 5.19
CA VAL A 256 -4.74 -5.57 4.12
C VAL A 256 -5.25 -4.43 3.24
N VAL A 257 -4.84 -4.45 1.96
CA VAL A 257 -5.40 -3.54 0.95
C VAL A 257 -6.63 -4.19 0.32
N PHE A 258 -7.77 -3.52 0.48
CA PHE A 258 -9.07 -4.03 0.05
C PHE A 258 -9.61 -3.20 -1.13
N LEU A 259 -9.75 -3.85 -2.28
CA LEU A 259 -10.27 -3.27 -3.52
C LEU A 259 -11.78 -3.42 -3.61
N MET A 260 -12.44 -2.30 -3.89
CA MET A 260 -13.84 -2.17 -4.28
C MET A 260 -13.93 -1.19 -5.46
N HIS A 261 -15.11 -1.07 -6.07
CA HIS A 261 -15.36 -0.12 -7.17
C HIS A 261 -16.50 0.82 -6.79
N ASP A 262 -16.42 2.08 -7.19
CA ASP A 262 -17.43 3.11 -6.87
C ASP A 262 -18.86 2.67 -7.22
N ASP A 263 -19.01 2.07 -8.41
CA ASP A 263 -20.30 1.68 -8.98
C ASP A 263 -21.06 0.64 -8.14
N MET A 264 -20.37 -0.08 -7.24
CA MET A 264 -20.98 -1.02 -6.30
C MET A 264 -21.99 -0.33 -5.36
N PHE A 265 -21.78 0.96 -5.08
CA PHE A 265 -22.48 1.69 -4.01
C PHE A 265 -23.52 2.68 -4.54
N GLN A 266 -23.89 2.55 -5.82
CA GLN A 266 -24.98 3.33 -6.42
C GLN A 266 -26.38 2.88 -5.96
N THR A 267 -26.52 1.66 -5.42
CA THR A 267 -27.80 1.10 -4.95
C THR A 267 -27.87 1.07 -3.42
N GLN A 268 -29.08 1.17 -2.86
CA GLN A 268 -29.29 1.08 -1.41
C GLN A 268 -28.77 -0.24 -0.81
N LYS A 269 -28.90 -1.36 -1.55
CA LYS A 269 -28.38 -2.65 -1.11
C LYS A 269 -26.85 -2.62 -0.96
N GLY A 270 -26.13 -2.16 -1.98
CA GLY A 270 -24.67 -2.06 -1.92
C GLY A 270 -24.21 -1.12 -0.80
N GLN A 271 -24.94 -0.03 -0.57
CA GLN A 271 -24.69 0.90 0.54
C GLN A 271 -24.83 0.22 1.92
N GLN A 272 -25.89 -0.57 2.12
CA GLN A 272 -26.11 -1.33 3.35
C GLN A 272 -25.05 -2.41 3.57
N GLU A 273 -24.63 -3.10 2.50
CA GLU A 273 -23.57 -4.10 2.54
C GLU A 273 -22.23 -3.48 2.93
N LEU A 274 -21.87 -2.32 2.37
CA LEU A 274 -20.66 -1.59 2.75
C LEU A 274 -20.70 -1.12 4.21
N SER A 275 -21.81 -0.55 4.66
CA SER A 275 -21.96 -0.12 6.06
C SER A 275 -21.78 -1.30 7.01
N SER A 276 -22.44 -2.42 6.73
CA SER A 276 -22.35 -3.64 7.55
C SER A 276 -20.92 -4.19 7.61
N LEU A 277 -20.22 -4.18 6.47
CA LEU A 277 -18.83 -4.61 6.39
C LEU A 277 -17.91 -3.71 7.23
N ILE A 278 -18.06 -2.38 7.13
CA ILE A 278 -17.29 -1.42 7.92
C ILE A 278 -17.54 -1.64 9.42
N ASP A 279 -18.80 -1.78 9.83
CA ASP A 279 -19.16 -1.99 11.23
C ASP A 279 -18.52 -3.28 11.80
N ALA A 280 -18.51 -4.35 11.00
CA ALA A 280 -17.85 -5.60 11.38
C ALA A 280 -16.32 -5.46 11.49
N LEU A 281 -15.67 -4.75 10.56
CA LEU A 281 -14.23 -4.47 10.62
C LEU A 281 -13.88 -3.61 11.84
N LYS A 282 -14.68 -2.59 12.17
CA LYS A 282 -14.49 -1.79 13.39
C LYS A 282 -14.62 -2.64 14.64
N LYS A 283 -15.63 -3.51 14.70
CA LYS A 283 -15.84 -4.46 15.81
C LYS A 283 -14.66 -5.41 16.00
N ASP A 284 -14.02 -5.82 14.91
CA ASP A 284 -12.85 -6.71 14.91
C ASP A 284 -11.52 -5.99 15.25
N GLY A 285 -11.56 -4.67 15.47
CA GLY A 285 -10.42 -3.84 15.86
C GLY A 285 -9.51 -3.41 14.71
N TYR A 286 -10.00 -3.34 13.48
CA TYR A 286 -9.21 -2.80 12.36
C TYR A 286 -9.10 -1.28 12.44
N GLN A 287 -7.89 -0.78 12.18
CA GLN A 287 -7.58 0.63 11.95
C GLN A 287 -7.66 0.91 10.45
N PHE A 288 -8.36 1.99 10.09
CA PHE A 288 -8.62 2.39 8.72
C PHE A 288 -7.58 3.43 8.32
N GLU A 289 -6.74 3.12 7.33
CA GLU A 289 -5.58 3.94 6.96
C GLU A 289 -5.60 4.36 5.50
N PHE A 290 -4.91 5.47 5.19
CA PHE A 290 -4.76 5.93 3.81
C PHE A 290 -3.67 5.13 3.08
N MET A 291 -3.80 4.98 1.76
CA MET A 291 -2.77 4.32 0.95
C MET A 291 -1.38 4.99 1.02
N GLN A 292 -1.31 6.30 1.28
CA GLN A 292 -0.03 6.99 1.50
C GLN A 292 0.73 6.53 2.75
N ASP A 293 0.01 5.97 3.73
CA ASP A 293 0.58 5.46 4.98
C ASP A 293 0.99 3.97 4.84
N TYR A 294 0.68 3.35 3.68
CA TYR A 294 1.00 1.95 3.41
C TYR A 294 2.49 1.76 3.10
N PRO A 295 3.12 0.66 3.57
CA PRO A 295 2.64 -0.23 4.63
C PRO A 295 3.13 0.22 6.02
N ILE A 296 2.36 -0.07 7.05
CA ILE A 296 2.80 0.07 8.44
C ILE A 296 3.59 -1.18 8.83
N LYS A 297 4.87 -1.02 9.15
CA LYS A 297 5.82 -2.14 9.40
C LYS A 297 6.08 -2.33 10.91
N TYR A 298 6.25 -3.59 11.35
CA TYR A 298 6.47 -4.00 12.75
C TYR A 298 7.56 -5.05 12.90
#